data_AF-A0A4Q5LAX5-F1
#
_entry.id   AF-A0A4Q5LAX5-F1
#
_cell.length_a   1.000
_cell.length_b   1.000
_cell.length_c   1.000
_cell.angle_alpha   90.00
_cell.angle_beta   90.00
_cell.angle_gamma   90.00
#
_symmetry.space_group_name_H-M   'P 1'
#
loop_
_entity.id
_entity.type
_entity.pdbx_description
1 polymer ?
#
loop_
_entity_poly.entity_id
_entity_poly.type
_entity_poly.pdbx_seq_one_letter_code
_entity_poly.pdbx_strand_id
1 'polypeptide(L)'
;MSIRLAYTPTVLSPFSMKQLLLIFLLCAVSRFAAAQPCAFNLTSQTQVNNVAASGCTTALSLTIYGGSNASTDPDKIVDLTPLSGITAVLGGVYVSVSDLTSLQGLANIRTIGGNFSISSATTNPNLGINSFQSLESVGGDLAILDCPRLTAIAGFPLLRSARTVTITRNPLLGGINGFNALQSTSLFFISQCAALRSINGFANLSTLVGPNSREPSQFSISNNPALEEIIGFGSLSSVDYFSITFNNTLQRLAAFNNLRNVTSMIVQDCNRLTTLAGFNGGLQANTCIVARNSLLQDIPGFSGLRVQQLNVNNNPVLLNVTGFNNSTSEVVNIDTNPGLTVISGFRSAAFTNYISVQNNTQLDSIAGFRGASSPTIIYIRNNPRLRGIERGFAFGFYAPLTSLYIQNNPLLAACAQPWICSYLRRNGSAFIDNNAAGCTPAAILQSCQPLAIQAPGVEPAQAYPNPVMDVLHLPSSTTYTVRDLLGRVKLQGQGAQILMGDLPTGIYLVETSQKVHQQLRIIKQ
;
A
#
# COMPACT_ATOMS: atom_id res chain seq x y z
N MET A 1 30.47 74.55 95.91
CA MET A 1 30.97 75.73 95.17
C MET A 1 31.82 75.24 94.01
N SER A 2 31.25 75.18 92.80
CA SER A 2 31.95 75.19 91.48
C SER A 2 30.90 75.09 90.36
N ILE A 3 31.23 75.67 89.20
CA ILE A 3 30.36 76.25 88.18
C ILE A 3 30.51 75.51 86.82
N ARG A 4 29.38 75.37 86.08
CA ARG A 4 29.16 75.17 84.61
C ARG A 4 29.69 73.86 83.96
N LEU A 5 29.07 73.29 82.91
CA LEU A 5 28.50 73.85 81.67
C LEU A 5 27.24 73.09 81.18
N ALA A 6 26.37 73.80 80.45
CA ALA A 6 25.14 73.33 79.84
C ALA A 6 25.36 72.76 78.43
N TYR A 7 24.57 71.74 78.06
CA TYR A 7 24.31 71.35 76.66
C TYR A 7 22.87 70.81 76.56
N THR A 8 22.02 71.49 75.79
CA THR A 8 20.70 71.01 75.36
C THR A 8 20.73 70.71 73.86
N PRO A 9 20.11 69.61 73.39
CA PRO A 9 20.07 69.27 71.97
C PRO A 9 18.91 69.98 71.26
N THR A 10 19.14 70.47 70.04
CA THR A 10 18.11 70.90 69.10
C THR A 10 17.58 69.70 68.30
N VAL A 11 16.27 69.52 68.32
CA VAL A 11 15.51 68.51 67.57
C VAL A 11 15.22 69.03 66.15
N LEU A 12 15.54 68.25 65.13
CA LEU A 12 14.98 68.38 63.78
C LEU A 12 14.14 67.12 63.49
N SER A 13 12.92 67.36 63.00
CA SER A 13 11.84 66.39 62.84
C SER A 13 12.05 65.42 61.67
N PRO A 14 11.46 64.20 61.72
CA PRO A 14 11.65 63.18 60.70
C PRO A 14 10.73 63.41 59.50
N PHE A 15 11.30 63.57 58.30
CA PHE A 15 10.56 63.27 57.07
C PHE A 15 10.12 61.81 57.12
N SER A 16 8.81 61.57 57.20
CA SER A 16 8.28 60.24 57.46
C SER A 16 8.54 59.30 56.28
N MET A 17 9.03 58.10 56.59
CA MET A 17 9.25 56.96 55.69
C MET A 17 8.02 56.62 54.81
N LYS A 18 6.82 57.11 55.18
CA LYS A 18 5.58 56.98 54.43
C LYS A 18 5.56 57.77 53.12
N GLN A 19 6.22 58.93 53.02
CA GLN A 19 6.27 59.70 51.76
C GLN A 19 7.21 59.08 50.73
N LEU A 20 8.33 58.49 51.16
CA LEU A 20 9.23 57.73 50.29
C LEU A 20 8.59 56.44 49.79
N LEU A 21 7.84 55.74 50.67
CA LEU A 21 7.08 54.54 50.30
C LEU A 21 5.96 54.86 49.30
N LEU A 22 5.28 56.01 49.46
CA LEU A 22 4.21 56.44 48.57
C LEU A 22 4.74 56.80 47.17
N ILE A 23 5.93 57.42 47.06
CA ILE A 23 6.57 57.71 45.77
C ILE A 23 7.06 56.42 45.09
N PHE A 24 7.63 55.47 45.85
CA PHE A 24 8.01 54.15 45.31
C PHE A 24 6.78 53.34 44.87
N LEU A 25 5.66 53.43 45.61
CA LEU A 25 4.39 52.82 45.24
C LEU A 25 3.77 53.53 44.02
N LEU A 26 3.82 54.85 43.92
CA LEU A 26 3.33 55.62 42.77
C LEU A 26 4.15 55.34 41.49
N CYS A 27 5.47 55.14 41.61
CA CYS A 27 6.33 54.73 40.49
C CYS A 27 6.20 53.24 40.12
N ALA A 28 5.83 52.37 41.07
CA ALA A 28 5.53 50.97 40.82
C ALA A 28 4.12 50.79 40.21
N VAL A 29 3.16 51.63 40.60
CA VAL A 29 1.77 51.62 40.10
C VAL A 29 1.66 52.36 38.76
N SER A 30 2.54 53.33 38.46
CA SER A 30 2.60 53.96 37.12
C SER A 30 3.16 53.04 36.02
N ARG A 31 3.74 51.88 36.38
CA ARG A 31 4.11 50.81 35.42
C ARG A 31 3.01 49.78 35.21
N PHE A 32 1.92 49.85 35.97
CA PHE A 32 0.66 49.18 35.65
C PHE A 32 -0.27 50.14 34.91
N ALA A 33 0.25 50.86 33.90
CA ALA A 33 -0.59 51.17 32.75
C ALA A 33 -1.05 49.81 32.22
N ALA A 34 -2.36 49.56 32.21
CA ALA A 34 -2.97 48.28 31.87
C ALA A 34 -2.19 47.59 30.74
N ALA A 35 -1.39 46.56 31.07
CA ALA A 35 -0.66 45.81 30.07
C ALA A 35 -1.74 45.26 29.13
N GLN A 36 -1.76 45.75 27.89
CA GLN A 36 -2.74 45.29 26.92
C GLN A 36 -2.60 43.77 26.83
N PRO A 37 -3.70 43.01 26.90
CA PRO A 37 -3.62 41.58 26.70
C PRO A 37 -2.93 41.34 25.35
N CYS A 38 -1.89 40.49 25.33
CA CYS A 38 -1.12 40.16 24.13
C CYS A 38 -1.93 39.32 23.12
N ALA A 39 -3.23 39.57 23.01
CA ALA A 39 -4.15 38.99 22.05
C ALA A 39 -4.36 40.03 20.94
N PHE A 40 -3.77 39.77 19.77
CA PHE A 40 -3.74 40.73 18.68
C PHE A 40 -4.80 40.37 17.62
N ASN A 41 -5.67 41.32 17.32
CA ASN A 41 -6.55 41.29 16.15
C ASN A 41 -6.25 42.53 15.30
N LEU A 42 -5.40 42.33 14.29
CA LEU A 42 -4.78 43.37 13.49
C LEU A 42 -5.50 43.45 12.15
N THR A 43 -6.15 44.58 11.90
CA THR A 43 -6.88 44.90 10.67
C THR A 43 -6.25 46.06 9.87
N SER A 44 -5.28 46.77 10.45
CA SER A 44 -4.61 47.92 9.81
C SER A 44 -3.12 48.00 10.12
N GLN A 45 -2.34 48.69 9.28
CA GLN A 45 -0.89 48.84 9.45
C GLN A 45 -0.56 49.62 10.73
N THR A 46 -1.35 50.64 11.08
CA THR A 46 -1.22 51.36 12.34
C THR A 46 -1.30 50.42 13.54
N GLN A 47 -2.22 49.45 13.53
CA GLN A 47 -2.31 48.45 14.61
C GLN A 47 -1.09 47.52 14.65
N VAL A 48 -0.58 47.09 13.49
CA VAL A 48 0.66 46.29 13.40
C VAL A 48 1.84 47.06 13.99
N ASN A 49 2.02 48.34 13.62
CA ASN A 49 3.12 49.18 14.09
C ASN A 49 3.11 49.37 15.61
N ASN A 50 1.92 49.39 16.22
CA ASN A 50 1.76 49.56 17.66
C ASN A 50 2.06 48.27 18.47
N VAL A 51 2.21 47.11 17.83
CA VAL A 51 2.50 45.85 18.55
C VAL A 51 3.83 45.94 19.30
N ALA A 52 4.86 46.56 18.75
CA ALA A 52 6.14 46.71 19.45
C ALA A 52 6.03 47.47 20.78
N ALA A 53 5.11 48.44 20.88
CA ALA A 53 4.85 49.20 22.10
C ALA A 53 4.20 48.37 23.21
N SER A 54 3.61 47.21 22.89
CA SER A 54 3.05 46.29 23.88
C SER A 54 4.12 45.58 24.73
N GLY A 55 5.36 45.47 24.22
CA GLY A 55 6.43 44.69 24.84
C GLY A 55 6.19 43.18 24.86
N CYS A 56 5.15 42.68 24.17
CA CYS A 56 4.82 41.26 24.12
C CYS A 56 5.89 40.49 23.34
N THR A 57 6.44 39.42 23.94
CA THR A 57 7.25 38.39 23.25
C THR A 57 6.50 37.08 23.09
N THR A 58 5.45 36.87 23.91
CA THR A 58 4.52 35.74 23.87
C THR A 58 3.10 36.27 23.72
N ALA A 59 2.47 36.01 22.57
CA ALA A 59 1.09 36.40 22.31
C ALA A 59 0.11 35.32 22.81
N LEU A 60 -1.08 35.74 23.24
CA LEU A 60 -2.21 34.84 23.50
C LEU A 60 -2.82 34.36 22.17
N SER A 61 -2.95 35.25 21.19
CA SER A 61 -3.39 34.96 19.83
C SER A 61 -2.86 36.02 18.89
N LEU A 62 -2.68 35.67 17.62
CA LEU A 62 -2.25 36.61 16.58
C LEU A 62 -3.12 36.43 15.34
N THR A 63 -3.97 37.40 15.12
CA THR A 63 -4.89 37.44 14.00
C THR A 63 -4.57 38.66 13.15
N ILE A 64 -4.32 38.46 11.86
CA ILE A 64 -3.93 39.49 10.90
C ILE A 64 -4.87 39.37 9.71
N TYR A 65 -5.79 40.33 9.58
CA TYR A 65 -6.78 40.39 8.50
C TYR A 65 -6.60 41.69 7.72
N GLY A 66 -6.69 41.65 6.39
CA GLY A 66 -6.59 42.90 5.63
C GLY A 66 -6.63 42.74 4.12
N GLY A 67 -6.95 43.82 3.42
CA GLY A 67 -6.92 43.88 1.96
C GLY A 67 -8.10 43.14 1.29
N SER A 68 -8.86 43.88 0.50
CA SER A 68 -9.48 43.33 -0.72
C SER A 68 -8.59 43.73 -1.91
N ASN A 69 -8.59 42.95 -2.98
CA ASN A 69 -7.84 43.26 -4.23
C ASN A 69 -8.22 44.63 -4.86
N ALA A 70 -9.20 45.33 -4.30
CA ALA A 70 -9.71 46.64 -4.73
C ALA A 70 -9.70 47.69 -3.59
N SER A 71 -9.06 47.42 -2.45
CA SER A 71 -9.10 48.32 -1.30
C SER A 71 -8.23 49.56 -1.55
N THR A 72 -8.87 50.72 -1.61
CA THR A 72 -8.22 52.05 -1.57
C THR A 72 -7.85 52.45 -0.14
N ASP A 73 -7.93 51.54 0.84
CA ASP A 73 -7.60 51.82 2.24
C ASP A 73 -6.13 52.21 2.38
N PRO A 74 -5.82 53.46 2.80
CA PRO A 74 -4.46 53.91 2.98
C PRO A 74 -3.75 53.26 4.17
N ASP A 75 -4.47 52.68 5.14
CA ASP A 75 -3.90 52.01 6.32
C ASP A 75 -3.90 50.48 6.19
N LYS A 76 -3.94 49.96 4.96
CA LYS A 76 -3.87 48.52 4.70
C LYS A 76 -2.54 47.91 5.17
N ILE A 77 -2.60 46.68 5.68
CA ILE A 77 -1.42 45.95 6.16
C ILE A 77 -0.54 45.53 4.97
N VAL A 78 0.70 46.03 4.94
CA VAL A 78 1.71 45.71 3.91
C VAL A 78 3.03 45.24 4.50
N ASP A 79 3.31 45.56 5.76
CA ASP A 79 4.54 45.24 6.47
C ASP A 79 4.24 44.60 7.83
N LEU A 80 4.82 43.42 8.05
CA LEU A 80 4.72 42.70 9.32
C LEU A 80 5.97 42.84 10.19
N THR A 81 7.03 43.52 9.76
CA THR A 81 8.28 43.64 10.52
C THR A 81 8.10 44.10 11.98
N PRO A 82 7.12 44.94 12.36
CA PRO A 82 6.88 45.28 13.76
C PRO A 82 6.49 44.09 14.66
N LEU A 83 6.09 42.96 14.08
CA LEU A 83 5.75 41.72 14.79
C LEU A 83 6.99 40.88 15.16
N SER A 84 8.20 41.28 14.75
CA SER A 84 9.42 40.48 14.92
C SER A 84 9.80 40.18 16.37
N GLY A 85 9.25 40.93 17.34
CA GLY A 85 9.42 40.67 18.77
C GLY A 85 8.64 39.46 19.29
N ILE A 86 7.64 38.97 18.55
CA ILE A 86 6.82 37.81 18.94
C ILE A 86 7.59 36.53 18.62
N THR A 87 7.89 35.76 19.67
CA THR A 87 8.62 34.48 19.58
C THR A 87 7.74 33.26 19.86
N ALA A 88 6.58 33.45 20.47
CA ALA A 88 5.64 32.37 20.78
C ALA A 88 4.19 32.87 20.73
N VAL A 89 3.27 32.01 20.35
CA VAL A 89 1.83 32.27 20.39
C VAL A 89 1.13 31.12 21.10
N LEU A 90 0.46 31.37 22.22
CA LEU A 90 -0.20 30.33 23.01
C LEU A 90 -1.44 29.77 22.29
N GLY A 91 -2.20 30.63 21.63
CA GLY A 91 -3.34 30.28 20.78
C GLY A 91 -2.95 30.15 19.31
N GLY A 92 -3.86 30.53 18.42
CA GLY A 92 -3.65 30.42 16.97
C GLY A 92 -3.01 31.66 16.33
N VAL A 93 -2.41 31.42 15.17
CA VAL A 93 -1.94 32.44 14.23
C VAL A 93 -2.79 32.37 12.96
N TYR A 94 -3.46 33.44 12.59
CA TYR A 94 -4.30 33.52 11.40
C TYR A 94 -3.87 34.71 10.55
N VAL A 95 -3.37 34.45 9.34
CA VAL A 95 -2.93 35.47 8.39
C VAL A 95 -3.84 35.40 7.17
N SER A 96 -4.65 36.43 6.97
CA SER A 96 -5.51 36.58 5.82
C SER A 96 -5.41 37.98 5.26
N VAL A 97 -4.31 38.23 4.54
CA VAL A 97 -4.00 39.55 3.98
C VAL A 97 -3.64 39.46 2.51
N SER A 98 -4.42 40.14 1.66
CA SER A 98 -4.26 40.06 0.21
C SER A 98 -3.17 40.96 -0.37
N ASP A 99 -2.53 41.84 0.41
CA ASP A 99 -1.54 42.80 -0.10
C ASP A 99 -0.15 42.68 0.53
N LEU A 100 0.10 41.61 1.30
CA LEU A 100 1.42 41.40 1.90
C LEU A 100 2.49 41.20 0.84
N THR A 101 3.65 41.81 1.07
CA THR A 101 4.84 41.57 0.23
C THR A 101 5.78 40.54 0.85
N SER A 102 5.67 40.30 2.16
CA SER A 102 6.58 39.48 2.94
C SER A 102 5.93 38.98 4.23
N LEU A 103 6.39 37.83 4.73
CA LEU A 103 6.02 37.25 6.04
C LEU A 103 7.18 37.32 7.06
N GLN A 104 8.27 38.04 6.75
CA GLN A 104 9.50 38.05 7.57
C GLN A 104 9.29 38.57 9.00
N GLY A 105 8.27 39.41 9.22
CA GLY A 105 7.87 39.83 10.56
C GLY A 105 7.48 38.70 11.51
N LEU A 106 7.12 37.53 10.96
CA LEU A 106 6.73 36.34 11.72
C LEU A 106 7.86 35.31 11.87
N ALA A 107 9.06 35.61 11.38
CA ALA A 107 10.16 34.65 11.26
C ALA A 107 10.73 34.14 12.60
N ASN A 108 10.51 34.91 13.67
CA ASN A 108 11.02 34.60 15.01
C ASN A 108 10.07 33.73 15.85
N ILE A 109 8.86 33.45 15.34
CA ILE A 109 7.90 32.59 16.03
C ILE A 109 8.44 31.16 16.03
N ARG A 110 8.65 30.61 17.23
CA ARG A 110 9.13 29.23 17.45
C ARG A 110 8.01 28.25 17.72
N THR A 111 6.97 28.68 18.44
CA THR A 111 5.86 27.82 18.84
C THR A 111 4.53 28.51 18.61
N ILE A 112 3.55 27.74 18.12
CA ILE A 112 2.14 28.13 18.03
C ILE A 112 1.34 27.05 18.73
N GLY A 113 0.66 27.37 19.84
CA GLY A 113 -0.09 26.38 20.61
C GLY A 113 -1.42 25.97 19.96
N GLY A 114 -1.99 26.83 19.13
CA GLY A 114 -3.22 26.58 18.37
C GLY A 114 -2.98 26.30 16.89
N ASN A 115 -3.96 26.65 16.05
CA ASN A 115 -3.87 26.52 14.60
C ASN A 115 -2.97 27.61 14.00
N PHE A 116 -2.27 27.28 12.93
CA PHE A 116 -1.57 28.24 12.09
C PHE A 116 -2.18 28.22 10.68
N SER A 117 -2.84 29.30 10.30
CA SER A 117 -3.48 29.44 8.99
C SER A 117 -2.93 30.62 8.22
N ILE A 118 -2.54 30.39 6.96
CA ILE A 118 -2.33 31.42 5.95
C ILE A 118 -3.40 31.22 4.88
N SER A 119 -4.25 32.23 4.69
CA SER A 119 -5.31 32.22 3.68
C SER A 119 -5.31 33.50 2.85
N SER A 120 -5.78 33.46 1.61
CA SER A 120 -6.00 34.67 0.79
C SER A 120 -4.76 35.57 0.67
N ALA A 121 -3.56 35.00 0.81
CA ALA A 121 -2.34 35.77 0.81
C ALA A 121 -1.95 36.13 -0.62
N THR A 122 -2.08 37.42 -0.92
CA THR A 122 -1.29 38.22 -1.88
C THR A 122 -1.77 38.47 -3.32
N THR A 123 -1.61 39.75 -3.69
CA THR A 123 -1.44 40.38 -5.00
C THR A 123 0.02 40.30 -5.48
N ASN A 124 0.99 40.07 -4.58
CA ASN A 124 2.41 39.89 -4.91
C ASN A 124 2.62 38.55 -5.65
N PRO A 125 3.01 38.57 -6.94
CA PRO A 125 3.18 37.36 -7.75
C PRO A 125 4.33 36.43 -7.29
N ASN A 126 5.19 36.89 -6.40
CA ASN A 126 6.38 36.18 -5.93
C ASN A 126 6.35 35.89 -4.42
N LEU A 127 5.19 35.97 -3.75
CA LEU A 127 5.14 35.59 -2.33
C LEU A 127 5.47 34.09 -2.21
N GLY A 128 6.59 33.79 -1.57
CA GLY A 128 6.93 32.45 -1.08
C GLY A 128 6.74 32.37 0.42
N ILE A 129 6.39 31.19 0.94
CA ILE A 129 6.48 30.93 2.38
C ILE A 129 7.90 30.46 2.67
N ASN A 130 8.78 31.40 2.99
CA ASN A 130 10.18 31.17 3.34
C ASN A 130 10.57 31.75 4.71
N SER A 131 9.63 32.39 5.42
CA SER A 131 9.95 33.17 6.62
C SER A 131 9.97 32.36 7.93
N PHE A 132 9.28 31.23 8.04
CA PHE A 132 9.12 30.48 9.31
C PHE A 132 10.32 29.59 9.66
N GLN A 133 11.53 30.12 9.49
CA GLN A 133 12.80 29.40 9.70
C GLN A 133 12.98 28.91 11.14
N SER A 134 12.35 29.57 12.11
CA SER A 134 12.44 29.25 13.54
C SER A 134 11.28 28.39 14.06
N LEU A 135 10.24 28.14 13.27
CA LEU A 135 9.03 27.49 13.75
C LEU A 135 9.29 25.99 13.98
N GLU A 136 9.19 25.57 15.24
CA GLU A 136 9.48 24.21 15.70
C GLU A 136 8.20 23.36 15.87
N SER A 137 7.08 23.96 16.27
CA SER A 137 5.82 23.24 16.48
C SER A 137 4.56 24.09 16.29
N VAL A 138 3.51 23.42 15.80
CA VAL A 138 2.12 23.90 15.76
C VAL A 138 1.25 22.91 16.53
N GLY A 139 0.61 23.33 17.62
CA GLY A 139 -0.23 22.46 18.44
C GLY A 139 -1.54 22.05 17.76
N GLY A 140 -2.04 22.89 16.84
CA GLY A 140 -3.22 22.64 16.03
C GLY A 140 -2.90 22.34 14.56
N ASP A 141 -3.79 22.79 13.68
CA ASP A 141 -3.68 22.58 12.23
C ASP A 141 -2.75 23.62 11.60
N LEU A 142 -1.85 23.18 10.73
CA LEU A 142 -1.14 24.02 9.78
C LEU A 142 -1.92 24.04 8.46
N ALA A 143 -2.43 25.20 8.07
CA ALA A 143 -3.23 25.36 6.86
C ALA A 143 -2.67 26.48 5.98
N ILE A 144 -2.42 26.17 4.71
CA ILE A 144 -2.00 27.12 3.67
C ILE A 144 -3.01 26.99 2.54
N LEU A 145 -3.97 27.90 2.49
CA LEU A 145 -5.16 27.78 1.64
C LEU A 145 -5.40 29.03 0.80
N ASP A 146 -5.94 28.88 -0.39
CA ASP A 146 -6.45 30.00 -1.20
C ASP A 146 -5.42 31.13 -1.39
N CYS A 147 -4.14 30.80 -1.59
CA CYS A 147 -3.09 31.79 -1.87
C CYS A 147 -2.79 31.82 -3.39
N PRO A 148 -3.51 32.65 -4.19
CA PRO A 148 -3.48 32.58 -5.65
C PRO A 148 -2.13 32.93 -6.27
N ARG A 149 -1.27 33.63 -5.53
CA ARG A 149 0.07 34.04 -5.97
C ARG A 149 1.22 33.30 -5.29
N LEU A 150 0.92 32.36 -4.40
CA LEU A 150 1.94 31.56 -3.73
C LEU A 150 2.65 30.65 -4.73
N THR A 151 3.96 30.80 -4.90
CA THR A 151 4.74 30.02 -5.88
C THR A 151 5.54 28.86 -5.26
N ALA A 152 5.91 28.95 -3.99
CA ALA A 152 6.70 27.92 -3.31
C ALA A 152 6.50 27.90 -1.78
N ILE A 153 6.64 26.71 -1.18
CA ILE A 153 6.69 26.51 0.27
C ILE A 153 8.04 25.87 0.65
N ALA A 154 8.94 26.69 1.21
CA ALA A 154 10.30 26.30 1.62
C ALA A 154 10.60 26.63 3.10
N GLY A 155 9.66 27.27 3.79
CA GLY A 155 9.93 28.02 5.01
C GLY A 155 9.77 27.30 6.34
N PHE A 156 9.73 25.95 6.40
CA PHE A 156 9.47 25.21 7.64
C PHE A 156 10.58 24.21 8.04
N PRO A 157 11.87 24.57 7.92
CA PRO A 157 12.96 23.60 8.04
C PRO A 157 13.10 22.96 9.42
N LEU A 158 12.59 23.62 10.47
CA LEU A 158 12.65 23.13 11.86
C LEU A 158 11.31 22.60 12.39
N LEU A 159 10.24 22.66 11.60
CA LEU A 159 8.91 22.26 12.07
C LEU A 159 8.86 20.74 12.27
N ARG A 160 8.74 20.29 13.53
CA ARG A 160 8.74 18.87 13.90
C ARG A 160 7.36 18.26 13.97
N SER A 161 6.35 19.05 14.34
CA SER A 161 4.98 18.57 14.54
C SER A 161 3.92 19.60 14.19
N ALA A 162 2.83 19.11 13.61
CA ALA A 162 1.55 19.80 13.44
C ALA A 162 0.43 18.77 13.50
N ARG A 163 -0.74 19.08 14.07
CA ARG A 163 -1.87 18.13 14.13
C ARG A 163 -2.37 17.75 12.73
N THR A 164 -2.49 18.74 11.86
CA THR A 164 -2.85 18.55 10.44
C THR A 164 -1.94 19.40 9.58
N VAL A 165 -1.59 18.92 8.39
CA VAL A 165 -0.98 19.73 7.33
C VAL A 165 -1.94 19.77 6.15
N THR A 166 -2.49 20.94 5.87
CA THR A 166 -3.40 21.20 4.75
C THR A 166 -2.82 22.25 3.83
N ILE A 167 -2.59 21.89 2.57
CA ILE A 167 -2.16 22.80 1.50
C ILE A 167 -3.19 22.67 0.38
N THR A 168 -4.05 23.67 0.20
CA THR A 168 -5.17 23.56 -0.74
C THR A 168 -5.42 24.84 -1.52
N ARG A 169 -5.88 24.73 -2.78
CA ARG A 169 -6.28 25.88 -3.61
C ARG A 169 -5.19 26.95 -3.75
N ASN A 170 -3.95 26.51 -3.98
CA ASN A 170 -2.81 27.38 -4.27
C ASN A 170 -2.42 27.20 -5.76
N PRO A 171 -3.13 27.84 -6.71
CA PRO A 171 -3.04 27.50 -8.14
C PRO A 171 -1.66 27.73 -8.76
N LEU A 172 -0.85 28.66 -8.24
CA LEU A 172 0.50 28.94 -8.73
C LEU A 172 1.62 28.24 -7.94
N LEU A 173 1.28 27.42 -6.94
CA LEU A 173 2.28 26.73 -6.11
C LEU A 173 3.00 25.68 -6.98
N GLY A 174 4.27 25.93 -7.31
CA GLY A 174 5.07 25.07 -8.18
C GLY A 174 5.76 23.90 -7.47
N GLY A 175 6.10 24.08 -6.19
CA GLY A 175 6.84 23.08 -5.42
C GLY A 175 6.72 23.25 -3.91
N ILE A 176 6.85 22.12 -3.21
CA ILE A 176 6.91 22.04 -1.75
C ILE A 176 8.24 21.36 -1.39
N ASN A 177 9.06 22.02 -0.59
CA ASN A 177 10.38 21.53 -0.16
C ASN A 177 10.81 22.00 1.25
N GLY A 178 9.87 22.46 2.07
CA GLY A 178 10.16 23.10 3.35
C GLY A 178 10.08 22.24 4.61
N PHE A 179 9.52 21.03 4.58
CA PHE A 179 9.07 20.32 5.80
C PHE A 179 10.02 19.22 6.31
N ASN A 180 11.32 19.33 6.03
CA ASN A 180 12.25 18.21 6.18
C ASN A 180 12.37 17.68 7.63
N ALA A 181 12.07 18.50 8.63
CA ALA A 181 12.07 18.11 10.03
C ALA A 181 10.73 17.54 10.52
N LEU A 182 9.66 17.57 9.72
CA LEU A 182 8.34 17.13 10.14
C LEU A 182 8.36 15.63 10.40
N GLN A 183 8.11 15.23 11.64
CA GLN A 183 8.18 13.84 12.08
C GLN A 183 6.80 13.20 12.20
N SER A 184 5.81 13.98 12.64
CA SER A 184 4.44 13.48 12.84
C SER A 184 3.40 14.53 12.48
N THR A 185 2.30 14.02 11.91
CA THR A 185 1.02 14.72 11.81
C THR A 185 -0.10 13.70 11.92
N SER A 186 -1.36 14.10 11.94
CA SER A 186 -2.52 13.18 12.00
C SER A 186 -3.22 13.10 10.65
N LEU A 187 -3.35 14.25 9.99
CA LEU A 187 -4.00 14.40 8.72
C LEU A 187 -3.09 15.18 7.76
N PHE A 188 -2.98 14.72 6.53
CA PHE A 188 -2.12 15.28 5.51
C PHE A 188 -2.89 15.44 4.21
N PHE A 189 -3.09 16.70 3.78
CA PHE A 189 -3.89 17.05 2.61
C PHE A 189 -3.12 18.00 1.69
N ILE A 190 -2.89 17.58 0.44
CA ILE A 190 -2.42 18.47 -0.63
C ILE A 190 -3.39 18.38 -1.79
N SER A 191 -4.07 19.49 -2.11
CA SER A 191 -5.02 19.48 -3.21
C SER A 191 -5.20 20.78 -3.96
N GLN A 192 -5.69 20.69 -5.20
CA GLN A 192 -6.08 21.86 -6.01
C GLN A 192 -4.93 22.88 -6.19
N CYS A 193 -3.69 22.40 -6.28
CA CYS A 193 -2.50 23.21 -6.57
C CYS A 193 -2.12 23.02 -8.05
N ALA A 194 -2.72 23.83 -8.93
CA ALA A 194 -2.71 23.60 -10.38
C ALA A 194 -1.31 23.59 -11.02
N ALA A 195 -0.36 24.38 -10.49
CA ALA A 195 1.01 24.45 -10.97
C ALA A 195 1.98 23.51 -10.25
N LEU A 196 1.53 22.72 -9.26
CA LEU A 196 2.42 21.93 -8.40
C LEU A 196 3.02 20.79 -9.20
N ARG A 197 4.34 20.81 -9.43
CA ARG A 197 5.06 19.80 -10.22
C ARG A 197 5.70 18.71 -9.39
N SER A 198 6.14 19.04 -8.18
CA SER A 198 6.85 18.10 -7.31
C SER A 198 6.49 18.31 -5.84
N ILE A 199 6.30 17.21 -5.13
CA ILE A 199 6.22 17.20 -3.67
C ILE A 199 7.51 16.56 -3.14
N ASN A 200 8.25 17.31 -2.34
CA ASN A 200 9.45 16.87 -1.65
C ASN A 200 9.48 17.47 -0.23
N GLY A 201 10.42 17.00 0.59
CA GLY A 201 10.72 17.58 1.88
C GLY A 201 9.89 17.03 3.02
N PHE A 202 9.38 15.80 2.93
CA PHE A 202 8.71 15.11 4.05
C PHE A 202 9.47 13.85 4.49
N ALA A 203 10.79 13.82 4.26
CA ALA A 203 11.60 12.60 4.36
C ALA A 203 11.59 11.97 5.75
N ASN A 204 11.36 12.77 6.79
CA ASN A 204 11.30 12.32 8.19
C ASN A 204 9.88 12.07 8.70
N LEU A 205 8.85 12.29 7.87
CA LEU A 205 7.46 12.03 8.25
C LEU A 205 7.26 10.52 8.36
N SER A 206 7.27 10.01 9.59
CA SER A 206 7.35 8.57 9.84
C SER A 206 5.99 7.93 10.06
N THR A 207 5.07 8.65 10.70
CA THR A 207 3.76 8.12 11.06
C THR A 207 2.72 9.21 11.01
N LEU A 208 1.53 8.85 10.53
CA LEU A 208 0.34 9.65 10.79
C LEU A 208 -0.35 9.12 12.05
N VAL A 209 0.00 9.70 13.20
CA VAL A 209 -0.59 9.33 14.50
C VAL A 209 -1.43 10.51 14.95
N GLY A 210 -2.71 10.26 15.16
CA GLY A 210 -3.54 11.20 15.85
C GLY A 210 -3.15 11.32 17.32
N PRO A 211 -2.82 12.51 17.83
CA PRO A 211 -2.31 12.69 19.20
C PRO A 211 -3.34 12.29 20.28
N ASN A 212 -4.60 12.06 19.91
CA ASN A 212 -5.73 11.67 20.77
C ASN A 212 -6.81 10.84 20.05
N SER A 213 -6.49 10.18 18.94
CA SER A 213 -7.49 10.07 17.87
C SER A 213 -8.49 8.93 18.00
N ARG A 214 -9.71 9.30 18.38
CA ARG A 214 -10.93 8.59 17.97
C ARG A 214 -11.11 8.58 16.45
N GLU A 215 -10.49 9.54 15.76
CA GLU A 215 -10.58 9.71 14.31
C GLU A 215 -9.41 9.02 13.58
N PRO A 216 -9.67 8.36 12.46
CA PRO A 216 -8.63 7.71 11.68
C PRO A 216 -7.71 8.72 10.98
N SER A 217 -6.42 8.39 10.89
CA SER A 217 -5.41 9.17 10.20
C SER A 217 -5.58 9.14 8.67
N GLN A 218 -5.23 10.22 7.99
CA GLN A 218 -5.46 10.36 6.55
C GLN A 218 -4.30 11.02 5.82
N PHE A 219 -3.91 10.43 4.70
CA PHE A 219 -2.97 10.95 3.72
C PHE A 219 -3.69 11.08 2.38
N SER A 220 -3.78 12.30 1.86
CA SER A 220 -4.45 12.57 0.59
C SER A 220 -3.69 13.58 -0.24
N ILE A 221 -3.32 13.18 -1.45
CA ILE A 221 -2.80 14.07 -2.49
C ILE A 221 -3.75 13.97 -3.68
N SER A 222 -4.46 15.06 -3.98
CA SER A 222 -5.47 15.02 -5.04
C SER A 222 -5.66 16.29 -5.85
N ASN A 223 -6.10 16.15 -7.10
CA ASN A 223 -6.42 17.30 -7.96
C ASN A 223 -5.24 18.26 -8.16
N ASN A 224 -4.03 17.72 -8.33
CA ASN A 224 -2.83 18.50 -8.69
C ASN A 224 -2.44 18.17 -10.15
N PRO A 225 -3.06 18.81 -11.15
CA PRO A 225 -2.98 18.39 -12.55
C PRO A 225 -1.60 18.55 -13.19
N ALA A 226 -0.66 19.30 -12.60
CA ALA A 226 0.73 19.42 -13.06
C ALA A 226 1.73 18.55 -12.27
N LEU A 227 1.26 17.76 -11.29
CA LEU A 227 2.14 17.00 -10.41
C LEU A 227 2.78 15.84 -11.16
N GLU A 228 4.08 15.94 -11.42
CA GLU A 228 4.86 14.95 -12.17
C GLU A 228 5.44 13.86 -11.26
N GLU A 229 5.77 14.22 -10.00
CA GLU A 229 6.40 13.29 -9.06
C GLU A 229 6.04 13.51 -7.59
N ILE A 230 5.96 12.39 -6.87
CA ILE A 230 5.85 12.35 -5.41
C ILE A 230 7.09 11.61 -4.88
N ILE A 231 7.91 12.33 -4.12
CA ILE A 231 9.12 11.83 -3.47
C ILE A 231 9.19 12.26 -2.01
N GLY A 232 10.13 11.68 -1.27
CA GLY A 232 10.42 12.14 0.08
C GLY A 232 9.40 11.72 1.13
N PHE A 233 8.67 10.61 0.94
CA PHE A 233 7.85 9.98 2.01
C PHE A 233 8.44 8.64 2.47
N GLY A 234 9.75 8.46 2.28
CA GLY A 234 10.45 7.19 2.52
C GLY A 234 10.32 6.65 3.93
N SER A 235 10.08 7.50 4.93
CA SER A 235 9.90 7.10 6.33
C SER A 235 8.47 6.74 6.69
N LEU A 236 7.48 7.07 5.85
CA LEU A 236 6.07 6.89 6.18
C LEU A 236 5.74 5.40 6.30
N SER A 237 5.30 4.99 7.50
CA SER A 237 5.13 3.59 7.87
C SER A 237 3.68 3.19 8.17
N SER A 238 2.83 4.14 8.55
CA SER A 238 1.41 3.88 8.88
C SER A 238 0.52 5.08 8.60
N VAL A 239 -0.66 4.82 8.03
CA VAL A 239 -1.79 5.76 7.88
C VAL A 239 -3.07 4.95 7.72
N ASP A 240 -4.21 5.38 8.25
CA ASP A 240 -5.46 4.61 8.09
C ASP A 240 -6.01 4.75 6.67
N TYR A 241 -6.12 5.98 6.14
CA TYR A 241 -6.62 6.23 4.79
C TYR A 241 -5.53 6.85 3.90
N PHE A 242 -5.11 6.11 2.87
CA PHE A 242 -4.14 6.56 1.88
C PHE A 242 -4.83 6.79 0.52
N SER A 243 -4.74 8.00 -0.01
CA SER A 243 -5.37 8.38 -1.27
C SER A 243 -4.45 9.22 -2.15
N ILE A 244 -4.22 8.76 -3.37
CA ILE A 244 -3.58 9.53 -4.44
C ILE A 244 -4.52 9.51 -5.63
N THR A 245 -5.21 10.63 -5.88
CA THR A 245 -6.31 10.67 -6.85
C THR A 245 -6.28 11.92 -7.73
N PHE A 246 -6.67 11.81 -9.00
CA PHE A 246 -6.79 12.98 -9.91
C PHE A 246 -5.48 13.79 -10.06
N ASN A 247 -4.33 13.11 -10.08
CA ASN A 247 -3.03 13.71 -10.37
C ASN A 247 -2.59 13.25 -11.78
N ASN A 248 -3.29 13.77 -12.79
CA ASN A 248 -3.26 13.23 -14.16
C ASN A 248 -1.88 13.20 -14.82
N THR A 249 -0.94 14.04 -14.39
CA THR A 249 0.43 14.11 -14.92
C THR A 249 1.46 13.33 -14.12
N LEU A 250 1.05 12.67 -13.03
CA LEU A 250 1.95 11.93 -12.15
C LEU A 250 2.59 10.77 -12.89
N GLN A 251 3.90 10.82 -13.06
CA GLN A 251 4.70 9.79 -13.73
C GLN A 251 5.44 8.91 -12.72
N ARG A 252 5.89 9.50 -11.61
CA ARG A 252 6.77 8.85 -10.65
C ARG A 252 6.17 8.82 -9.25
N LEU A 253 5.85 7.61 -8.79
CA LEU A 253 5.40 7.32 -7.44
C LEU A 253 6.36 6.32 -6.78
N ALA A 254 7.40 6.83 -6.11
CA ALA A 254 8.49 6.01 -5.58
C ALA A 254 8.86 6.43 -4.15
N ALA A 255 7.87 6.50 -3.27
CA ALA A 255 8.04 7.13 -1.95
C ALA A 255 7.65 6.27 -0.75
N PHE A 256 6.90 5.17 -0.91
CA PHE A 256 6.18 4.54 0.20
C PHE A 256 6.67 3.13 0.58
N ASN A 257 7.95 2.81 0.33
CA ASN A 257 8.47 1.45 0.53
C ASN A 257 8.39 0.96 1.98
N ASN A 258 8.36 1.89 2.95
CA ASN A 258 8.23 1.56 4.36
C ASN A 258 6.79 1.51 4.85
N LEU A 259 5.80 1.80 4.00
CA LEU A 259 4.39 1.79 4.39
C LEU A 259 3.92 0.36 4.67
N ARG A 260 3.54 0.07 5.92
CA ARG A 260 3.18 -1.27 6.39
C ARG A 260 1.71 -1.44 6.69
N ASN A 261 1.06 -0.44 7.26
CA ASN A 261 -0.32 -0.56 7.73
C ASN A 261 -1.18 0.55 7.14
N VAL A 262 -2.23 0.14 6.41
CA VAL A 262 -3.23 1.04 5.85
C VAL A 262 -4.62 0.43 5.93
N THR A 263 -5.62 1.10 6.47
CA THR A 263 -7.00 0.58 6.41
C THR A 263 -7.51 0.54 4.97
N SER A 264 -7.40 1.65 4.24
CA SER A 264 -7.79 1.75 2.83
C SER A 264 -6.77 2.51 1.99
N MET A 265 -6.35 1.91 0.88
CA MET A 265 -5.42 2.48 -0.10
C MET A 265 -6.12 2.67 -1.44
N ILE A 266 -6.06 3.89 -1.99
CA ILE A 266 -6.62 4.24 -3.29
C ILE A 266 -5.55 4.96 -4.13
N VAL A 267 -5.25 4.41 -5.31
CA VAL A 267 -4.43 5.05 -6.34
C VAL A 267 -5.23 5.08 -7.63
N GLN A 268 -5.69 6.27 -8.00
CA GLN A 268 -6.69 6.41 -9.06
C GLN A 268 -6.53 7.68 -9.90
N ASP A 269 -6.94 7.66 -11.16
CA ASP A 269 -6.94 8.84 -12.03
C ASP A 269 -5.54 9.53 -12.06
N CYS A 270 -4.46 8.72 -12.07
CA CYS A 270 -3.07 9.14 -12.24
C CYS A 270 -2.61 8.80 -13.66
N ASN A 271 -3.17 9.52 -14.64
CA ASN A 271 -3.18 9.10 -16.04
C ASN A 271 -1.82 8.99 -16.76
N ARG A 272 -0.73 9.55 -16.21
CA ARG A 272 0.63 9.41 -16.74
C ARG A 272 1.48 8.37 -16.01
N LEU A 273 0.93 7.71 -14.99
CA LEU A 273 1.64 6.71 -14.21
C LEU A 273 1.80 5.44 -15.05
N THR A 274 3.04 5.04 -15.36
CA THR A 274 3.32 3.86 -16.18
C THR A 274 3.56 2.59 -15.36
N THR A 275 4.02 2.76 -14.12
CA THR A 275 4.26 1.67 -13.18
C THR A 275 3.84 2.07 -11.78
N LEU A 276 3.24 1.14 -11.03
CA LEU A 276 2.94 1.33 -9.63
C LEU A 276 3.90 0.47 -8.79
N ALA A 277 5.01 1.10 -8.41
CA ALA A 277 6.03 0.55 -7.53
C ALA A 277 6.01 1.26 -6.17
N GLY A 278 6.93 0.90 -5.28
CA GLY A 278 7.15 1.66 -4.06
C GLY A 278 6.27 1.27 -2.86
N PHE A 279 5.68 0.06 -2.84
CA PHE A 279 4.87 -0.46 -1.72
C PHE A 279 5.37 -1.85 -1.25
N ASN A 280 6.64 -2.16 -1.47
CA ASN A 280 7.24 -3.48 -1.28
C ASN A 280 7.43 -3.90 0.20
N GLY A 281 6.91 -3.14 1.16
CA GLY A 281 7.09 -3.36 2.59
C GLY A 281 6.27 -4.51 3.19
N GLY A 282 5.51 -5.27 2.40
CA GLY A 282 4.53 -6.22 2.93
C GLY A 282 3.32 -5.50 3.54
N LEU A 283 2.76 -4.58 2.77
CA LEU A 283 1.61 -3.76 3.15
C LEU A 283 0.44 -4.62 3.67
N GLN A 284 -0.21 -4.16 4.72
CA GLN A 284 -1.43 -4.75 5.29
C GLN A 284 -2.58 -3.75 5.12
N ALA A 285 -3.70 -4.21 4.55
CA ALA A 285 -4.87 -3.37 4.38
C ALA A 285 -6.22 -4.08 4.43
N ASN A 286 -7.29 -3.33 4.65
CA ASN A 286 -8.64 -3.87 4.41
C ASN A 286 -8.97 -3.72 2.93
N THR A 287 -8.67 -2.57 2.32
CA THR A 287 -8.97 -2.33 0.91
C THR A 287 -7.77 -1.75 0.17
N CYS A 288 -7.50 -2.25 -1.02
CA CYS A 288 -6.53 -1.70 -1.98
C CYS A 288 -7.20 -1.54 -3.35
N ILE A 289 -7.27 -0.31 -3.85
CA ILE A 289 -7.88 0.04 -5.14
C ILE A 289 -6.82 0.68 -6.03
N VAL A 290 -6.59 0.06 -7.19
CA VAL A 290 -5.75 0.60 -8.26
C VAL A 290 -6.62 0.74 -9.51
N ALA A 291 -7.07 1.95 -9.81
CA ALA A 291 -8.10 2.14 -10.83
C ALA A 291 -7.93 3.36 -11.72
N ARG A 292 -8.43 3.31 -12.97
CA ARG A 292 -8.46 4.46 -13.88
C ARG A 292 -7.09 5.14 -14.09
N ASN A 293 -6.01 4.36 -14.12
CA ASN A 293 -4.69 4.87 -14.45
C ASN A 293 -4.40 4.59 -15.94
N SER A 294 -4.70 5.57 -16.79
CA SER A 294 -4.80 5.38 -18.25
C SER A 294 -3.52 4.89 -18.94
N LEU A 295 -2.34 5.15 -18.38
CA LEU A 295 -1.05 4.72 -18.92
C LEU A 295 -0.34 3.64 -18.08
N LEU A 296 -0.99 3.09 -17.06
CA LEU A 296 -0.40 2.10 -16.16
C LEU A 296 -0.23 0.77 -16.90
N GLN A 297 1.01 0.30 -17.03
CA GLN A 297 1.37 -0.91 -17.77
C GLN A 297 1.70 -2.09 -16.85
N ASP A 298 2.18 -1.84 -15.63
CA ASP A 298 2.57 -2.88 -14.67
C ASP A 298 2.42 -2.42 -13.20
N ILE A 299 2.23 -3.39 -12.30
CA ILE A 299 2.02 -3.21 -10.86
C ILE A 299 2.95 -4.15 -10.08
N PRO A 300 4.27 -3.90 -10.03
CA PRO A 300 5.23 -4.78 -9.34
C PRO A 300 5.27 -4.58 -7.82
N GLY A 301 4.76 -3.45 -7.31
CA GLY A 301 5.06 -2.92 -5.99
C GLY A 301 4.44 -3.60 -4.76
N PHE A 302 3.80 -4.76 -4.87
CA PHE A 302 2.89 -5.29 -3.83
C PHE A 302 3.19 -6.72 -3.36
N SER A 303 4.45 -7.17 -3.48
CA SER A 303 4.82 -8.51 -3.02
C SER A 303 4.61 -8.61 -1.50
N GLY A 304 3.94 -9.68 -1.05
CA GLY A 304 3.61 -9.88 0.35
C GLY A 304 2.43 -9.05 0.87
N LEU A 305 1.66 -8.38 0.00
CA LEU A 305 0.44 -7.65 0.38
C LEU A 305 -0.54 -8.56 1.14
N ARG A 306 -1.01 -8.12 2.31
CA ARG A 306 -2.12 -8.75 3.04
C ARG A 306 -3.33 -7.83 2.96
N VAL A 307 -4.36 -8.21 2.22
CA VAL A 307 -5.50 -7.32 1.97
C VAL A 307 -6.84 -8.03 2.02
N GLN A 308 -7.85 -7.51 2.73
CA GLN A 308 -9.18 -8.13 2.65
C GLN A 308 -9.74 -8.04 1.22
N GLN A 309 -9.73 -6.86 0.61
CA GLN A 309 -10.23 -6.62 -0.74
C GLN A 309 -9.22 -5.91 -1.65
N LEU A 310 -8.82 -6.57 -2.73
CA LEU A 310 -8.00 -6.02 -3.80
C LEU A 310 -8.85 -5.77 -5.06
N ASN A 311 -8.89 -4.53 -5.52
CA ASN A 311 -9.54 -4.13 -6.76
C ASN A 311 -8.52 -3.53 -7.73
N VAL A 312 -8.31 -4.18 -8.88
CA VAL A 312 -7.50 -3.68 -9.99
C VAL A 312 -8.40 -3.54 -11.20
N ASN A 313 -8.85 -2.31 -11.50
CA ASN A 313 -9.88 -2.11 -12.50
C ASN A 313 -9.74 -0.85 -13.34
N ASN A 314 -10.27 -0.89 -14.57
CA ASN A 314 -10.28 0.27 -15.46
C ASN A 314 -8.86 0.83 -15.76
N ASN A 315 -7.83 -0.02 -15.85
CA ASN A 315 -6.49 0.39 -16.28
C ASN A 315 -6.28 -0.07 -17.74
N PRO A 316 -6.56 0.79 -18.74
CA PRO A 316 -6.78 0.36 -20.12
C PRO A 316 -5.54 -0.20 -20.83
N VAL A 317 -4.34 0.16 -20.41
CA VAL A 317 -3.08 -0.33 -21.00
C VAL A 317 -2.28 -1.24 -20.06
N LEU A 318 -2.87 -1.68 -18.95
CA LEU A 318 -2.22 -2.59 -18.01
C LEU A 318 -1.95 -3.91 -18.73
N LEU A 319 -0.69 -4.26 -18.96
CA LEU A 319 -0.33 -5.42 -19.77
C LEU A 319 -0.30 -6.71 -18.95
N ASN A 320 0.10 -6.59 -17.68
CA ASN A 320 0.30 -7.70 -16.76
C ASN A 320 0.02 -7.28 -15.31
N VAL A 321 -0.42 -8.25 -14.50
CA VAL A 321 -0.47 -8.13 -13.04
C VAL A 321 0.62 -9.03 -12.45
N THR A 322 1.74 -8.45 -12.03
CA THR A 322 2.97 -9.16 -11.60
C THR A 322 3.21 -9.15 -10.09
N GLY A 323 2.88 -8.06 -9.40
CA GLY A 323 3.46 -7.74 -8.09
C GLY A 323 2.91 -8.49 -6.88
N PHE A 324 1.78 -9.19 -6.99
CA PHE A 324 1.08 -9.75 -5.82
C PHE A 324 1.54 -11.17 -5.43
N ASN A 325 2.84 -11.46 -5.54
CA ASN A 325 3.38 -12.74 -5.09
C ASN A 325 3.47 -12.78 -3.55
N ASN A 326 3.28 -13.96 -2.96
CA ASN A 326 3.23 -14.18 -1.51
C ASN A 326 2.14 -13.34 -0.79
N SER A 327 1.15 -12.85 -1.53
CA SER A 327 0.07 -12.03 -1.00
C SER A 327 -1.04 -12.87 -0.39
N THR A 328 -1.74 -12.34 0.60
CA THR A 328 -2.96 -12.94 1.16
C THR A 328 -4.14 -12.04 0.91
N SER A 329 -5.23 -12.57 0.36
CA SER A 329 -6.44 -11.78 0.18
C SER A 329 -7.75 -12.53 0.35
N GLU A 330 -8.77 -11.89 0.91
CA GLU A 330 -10.10 -12.49 0.95
C GLU A 330 -10.76 -12.38 -0.43
N VAL A 331 -10.69 -11.21 -1.04
CA VAL A 331 -11.35 -10.84 -2.29
C VAL A 331 -10.36 -10.26 -3.28
N VAL A 332 -10.29 -10.82 -4.48
CA VAL A 332 -9.53 -10.25 -5.60
C VAL A 332 -10.46 -9.99 -6.78
N ASN A 333 -10.53 -8.73 -7.19
CA ASN A 333 -11.26 -8.28 -8.38
C ASN A 333 -10.29 -7.69 -9.40
N ILE A 334 -10.20 -8.33 -10.57
CA ILE A 334 -9.45 -7.85 -11.74
C ILE A 334 -10.46 -7.65 -12.86
N ASP A 335 -10.92 -6.41 -13.01
CA ASP A 335 -12.09 -6.08 -13.84
C ASP A 335 -11.80 -4.96 -14.83
N THR A 336 -12.24 -5.10 -16.08
CA THR A 336 -12.23 -4.01 -17.06
C THR A 336 -10.82 -3.43 -17.27
N ASN A 337 -9.82 -4.29 -17.45
CA ASN A 337 -8.48 -3.89 -17.89
C ASN A 337 -8.29 -4.36 -19.35
N PRO A 338 -8.77 -3.60 -20.35
CA PRO A 338 -8.86 -4.07 -21.72
C PRO A 338 -7.52 -4.45 -22.35
N GLY A 339 -6.42 -3.82 -21.96
CA GLY A 339 -5.05 -4.14 -22.41
C GLY A 339 -4.37 -5.31 -21.68
N LEU A 340 -5.00 -5.88 -20.65
CA LEU A 340 -4.42 -6.97 -19.86
C LEU A 340 -4.32 -8.22 -20.70
N THR A 341 -3.10 -8.71 -20.92
CA THR A 341 -2.85 -9.91 -21.75
C THR A 341 -2.57 -11.14 -20.91
N VAL A 342 -2.00 -10.96 -19.71
CA VAL A 342 -1.62 -12.05 -18.83
C VAL A 342 -1.74 -11.66 -17.35
N ILE A 343 -2.15 -12.61 -16.51
CA ILE A 343 -2.03 -12.50 -15.05
C ILE A 343 -0.95 -13.48 -14.59
N SER A 344 0.21 -12.96 -14.17
CA SER A 344 1.40 -13.77 -13.85
C SER A 344 1.85 -13.75 -12.38
N GLY A 345 1.32 -12.80 -11.61
CA GLY A 345 1.51 -12.66 -10.15
C GLY A 345 0.70 -13.68 -9.34
N PHE A 346 0.45 -13.40 -8.07
CA PHE A 346 -0.32 -14.29 -7.18
C PHE A 346 0.29 -15.69 -7.03
N ARG A 347 1.62 -15.78 -7.02
CA ARG A 347 2.35 -17.03 -6.73
C ARG A 347 2.55 -17.18 -5.24
N SER A 348 2.32 -18.39 -4.72
CA SER A 348 2.37 -18.67 -3.28
C SER A 348 1.44 -17.75 -2.48
N ALA A 349 0.29 -17.39 -3.06
CA ALA A 349 -0.70 -16.51 -2.47
C ALA A 349 -1.79 -17.31 -1.74
N ALA A 350 -2.45 -16.69 -0.75
CA ALA A 350 -3.55 -17.30 -0.03
C ALA A 350 -4.86 -16.56 -0.31
N PHE A 351 -5.93 -17.30 -0.58
CA PHE A 351 -7.26 -16.77 -0.86
C PHE A 351 -8.31 -17.44 0.00
N THR A 352 -9.26 -16.68 0.55
CA THR A 352 -10.31 -17.24 1.42
C THR A 352 -11.71 -17.12 0.84
N ASN A 353 -12.09 -15.97 0.29
CA ASN A 353 -13.44 -15.73 -0.18
C ASN A 353 -13.58 -15.91 -1.70
N TYR A 354 -13.27 -14.91 -2.53
CA TYR A 354 -13.44 -15.08 -3.97
C TYR A 354 -12.39 -14.39 -4.84
N ILE A 355 -12.18 -14.99 -6.01
CA ILE A 355 -11.38 -14.44 -7.09
C ILE A 355 -12.29 -14.15 -8.27
N SER A 356 -12.18 -12.96 -8.83
CA SER A 356 -13.00 -12.46 -9.92
C SER A 356 -12.12 -11.85 -11.00
N VAL A 357 -12.13 -12.47 -12.18
CA VAL A 357 -11.42 -12.01 -13.37
C VAL A 357 -12.44 -11.76 -14.47
N GLN A 358 -12.76 -10.48 -14.71
CA GLN A 358 -13.87 -10.11 -15.57
C GLN A 358 -13.55 -8.99 -16.56
N ASN A 359 -14.19 -9.01 -17.72
CA ASN A 359 -14.16 -7.92 -18.70
C ASN A 359 -12.72 -7.49 -19.15
N ASN A 360 -11.77 -8.43 -19.19
CA ASN A 360 -10.41 -8.15 -19.67
C ASN A 360 -10.28 -8.60 -21.12
N THR A 361 -10.51 -7.67 -22.05
CA THR A 361 -10.76 -7.99 -23.47
C THR A 361 -9.57 -8.62 -24.21
N GLN A 362 -8.33 -8.36 -23.78
CA GLN A 362 -7.12 -8.92 -24.38
C GLN A 362 -6.50 -10.05 -23.55
N LEU A 363 -7.13 -10.47 -22.45
CA LEU A 363 -6.56 -11.45 -21.54
C LEU A 363 -6.50 -12.80 -22.23
N ASP A 364 -5.30 -13.27 -22.53
CA ASP A 364 -5.05 -14.51 -23.28
C ASP A 364 -4.80 -15.70 -22.34
N SER A 365 -4.11 -15.45 -21.22
CA SER A 365 -3.73 -16.50 -20.28
C SER A 365 -3.73 -16.05 -18.81
N ILE A 366 -4.06 -17.00 -17.93
CA ILE A 366 -3.91 -16.84 -16.48
C ILE A 366 -2.85 -17.84 -16.03
N ALA A 367 -1.70 -17.35 -15.56
CA ALA A 367 -0.59 -18.17 -15.05
C ALA A 367 -0.43 -18.07 -13.52
N GLY A 368 -1.09 -17.08 -12.91
CA GLY A 368 -1.11 -16.80 -11.48
C GLY A 368 -2.14 -17.60 -10.68
N PHE A 369 -2.49 -17.09 -9.51
CA PHE A 369 -3.42 -17.70 -8.54
C PHE A 369 -2.97 -19.10 -8.12
N ARG A 370 -1.82 -19.17 -7.48
CA ARG A 370 -1.22 -20.41 -7.00
C ARG A 370 -1.03 -20.34 -5.50
N GLY A 371 -1.47 -21.37 -4.78
CA GLY A 371 -1.51 -21.33 -3.32
C GLY A 371 -1.78 -22.68 -2.67
N ALA A 372 -1.81 -22.70 -1.34
CA ALA A 372 -2.10 -23.92 -0.58
C ALA A 372 -3.57 -24.35 -0.74
N SER A 373 -4.51 -23.40 -0.79
CA SER A 373 -5.95 -23.65 -0.83
C SER A 373 -6.65 -22.76 -1.84
N SER A 374 -7.70 -23.28 -2.48
CA SER A 374 -8.60 -22.51 -3.36
C SER A 374 -9.42 -21.48 -2.56
N PRO A 375 -9.88 -20.41 -3.21
CA PRO A 375 -10.95 -19.57 -2.64
C PRO A 375 -12.28 -20.34 -2.55
N THR A 376 -13.26 -19.72 -1.90
CA THR A 376 -14.65 -20.20 -1.84
C THR A 376 -15.35 -20.09 -3.21
N ILE A 377 -15.10 -19.00 -3.96
CA ILE A 377 -15.74 -18.76 -5.26
C ILE A 377 -14.71 -18.32 -6.31
N ILE A 378 -14.87 -18.82 -7.53
CA ILE A 378 -14.08 -18.38 -8.70
C ILE A 378 -15.02 -17.87 -9.79
N TYR A 379 -14.82 -16.62 -10.21
CA TYR A 379 -15.49 -16.00 -11.36
C TYR A 379 -14.49 -15.72 -12.49
N ILE A 380 -14.76 -16.28 -13.67
CA ILE A 380 -14.02 -16.01 -14.91
C ILE A 380 -15.05 -15.65 -15.97
N ARG A 381 -15.25 -14.35 -16.22
CA ARG A 381 -16.32 -13.89 -17.12
C ARG A 381 -15.89 -12.86 -18.14
N ASN A 382 -16.45 -12.91 -19.34
CA ASN A 382 -16.27 -11.86 -20.35
C ASN A 382 -14.78 -11.58 -20.68
N ASN A 383 -13.95 -12.62 -20.79
CA ASN A 383 -12.56 -12.51 -21.24
C ASN A 383 -12.44 -13.15 -22.64
N PRO A 384 -12.85 -12.45 -23.72
CA PRO A 384 -13.04 -13.04 -25.04
C PRO A 384 -11.77 -13.57 -25.71
N ARG A 385 -10.59 -13.14 -25.26
CA ARG A 385 -9.29 -13.63 -25.76
C ARG A 385 -8.72 -14.79 -24.94
N LEU A 386 -9.32 -15.16 -23.82
CA LEU A 386 -8.77 -16.15 -22.89
C LEU A 386 -8.84 -17.53 -23.52
N ARG A 387 -7.69 -18.16 -23.76
CA ARG A 387 -7.60 -19.49 -24.40
C ARG A 387 -7.53 -20.64 -23.42
N GLY A 388 -6.95 -20.39 -22.26
CA GLY A 388 -6.62 -21.42 -21.30
C GLY A 388 -6.40 -20.92 -19.88
N ILE A 389 -6.67 -21.82 -18.92
CA ILE A 389 -6.48 -21.63 -17.48
C ILE A 389 -5.59 -22.70 -16.87
N GLU A 390 -4.90 -23.50 -17.70
CA GLU A 390 -4.11 -24.66 -17.30
C GLU A 390 -2.90 -24.34 -16.42
N ARG A 391 -2.37 -23.13 -16.54
CA ARG A 391 -1.26 -22.65 -15.69
C ARG A 391 -1.76 -21.83 -14.50
N GLY A 392 -3.04 -21.54 -14.42
CA GLY A 392 -3.65 -20.70 -13.39
C GLY A 392 -4.46 -21.51 -12.39
N PHE A 393 -4.87 -20.87 -11.29
CA PHE A 393 -5.72 -21.48 -10.27
C PHE A 393 -5.19 -22.82 -9.74
N ALA A 394 -3.86 -22.94 -9.59
CA ALA A 394 -3.20 -24.15 -9.15
C ALA A 394 -3.08 -24.14 -7.62
N PHE A 395 -4.03 -24.80 -6.95
CA PHE A 395 -4.10 -24.90 -5.50
C PHE A 395 -3.78 -26.31 -5.02
N GLY A 396 -3.18 -26.45 -3.83
CA GLY A 396 -2.94 -27.75 -3.21
C GLY A 396 -4.23 -28.46 -2.77
N PHE A 397 -5.25 -27.67 -2.42
CA PHE A 397 -6.51 -28.16 -1.88
C PHE A 397 -7.70 -27.34 -2.39
N TYR A 398 -8.78 -28.02 -2.78
CA TYR A 398 -9.96 -27.39 -3.41
C TYR A 398 -11.26 -27.60 -2.63
N ALA A 399 -11.24 -28.17 -1.41
CA ALA A 399 -12.49 -28.37 -0.68
C ALA A 399 -13.25 -27.08 -0.31
N PRO A 400 -12.59 -25.91 -0.12
CA PRO A 400 -13.32 -24.67 0.12
C PRO A 400 -14.11 -24.16 -1.07
N LEU A 401 -13.76 -24.57 -2.31
CA LEU A 401 -14.47 -24.11 -3.51
C LEU A 401 -15.93 -24.59 -3.47
N THR A 402 -16.88 -23.69 -3.31
CA THR A 402 -18.31 -23.97 -3.28
C THR A 402 -19.01 -23.57 -4.57
N SER A 403 -18.48 -22.60 -5.31
CA SER A 403 -19.09 -22.15 -6.57
C SER A 403 -18.06 -21.77 -7.64
N LEU A 404 -18.29 -22.23 -8.86
CA LEU A 404 -17.45 -21.97 -10.03
C LEU A 404 -18.27 -21.33 -11.15
N TYR A 405 -17.86 -20.16 -11.62
CA TYR A 405 -18.50 -19.46 -12.73
C TYR A 405 -17.49 -19.22 -13.84
N ILE A 406 -17.70 -19.86 -15.00
CA ILE A 406 -16.89 -19.67 -16.20
C ILE A 406 -17.85 -19.33 -17.34
N GLN A 407 -18.00 -18.04 -17.64
CA GLN A 407 -19.05 -17.59 -18.57
C GLN A 407 -18.54 -16.59 -19.62
N ASN A 408 -19.04 -16.68 -20.84
CA ASN A 408 -18.73 -15.68 -21.90
C ASN A 408 -17.23 -15.56 -22.19
N ASN A 409 -16.50 -16.68 -22.26
CA ASN A 409 -15.09 -16.72 -22.69
C ASN A 409 -14.99 -17.53 -24.02
N PRO A 410 -15.41 -16.96 -25.17
CA PRO A 410 -15.61 -17.70 -26.42
C PRO A 410 -14.40 -18.45 -26.98
N LEU A 411 -13.17 -18.08 -26.60
CA LEU A 411 -11.94 -18.79 -27.03
C LEU A 411 -11.39 -19.78 -25.98
N LEU A 412 -12.02 -19.86 -24.80
CA LEU A 412 -11.55 -20.72 -23.72
C LEU A 412 -11.95 -22.17 -24.02
N ALA A 413 -11.01 -22.96 -24.51
CA ALA A 413 -11.22 -24.37 -24.84
C ALA A 413 -10.57 -25.33 -23.82
N ALA A 414 -9.51 -24.89 -23.12
CA ALA A 414 -8.73 -25.73 -22.22
C ALA A 414 -9.22 -25.67 -20.75
N CYS A 415 -10.42 -26.21 -20.48
CA CYS A 415 -11.02 -26.23 -19.13
C CYS A 415 -10.94 -27.57 -18.40
N ALA A 416 -10.50 -28.65 -19.06
CA ALA A 416 -10.43 -29.98 -18.47
C ALA A 416 -9.23 -30.14 -17.51
N GLN A 417 -9.17 -29.31 -16.48
CA GLN A 417 -8.14 -29.39 -15.43
C GLN A 417 -8.53 -30.42 -14.37
N PRO A 418 -7.57 -31.17 -13.78
CA PRO A 418 -7.86 -32.23 -12.81
C PRO A 418 -8.75 -31.77 -11.64
N TRP A 419 -8.58 -30.53 -11.17
CA TRP A 419 -9.38 -29.97 -10.09
C TRP A 419 -10.82 -29.65 -10.52
N ILE A 420 -11.04 -29.15 -11.75
CA ILE A 420 -12.38 -28.94 -12.32
C ILE A 420 -13.07 -30.28 -12.52
N CYS A 421 -12.34 -31.27 -13.06
CA CYS A 421 -12.83 -32.65 -13.19
C CYS A 421 -13.35 -33.21 -11.87
N SER A 422 -12.53 -33.10 -10.81
CA SER A 422 -12.87 -33.57 -9.46
C SER A 422 -14.02 -32.78 -8.84
N TYR A 423 -14.08 -31.47 -9.08
CA TYR A 423 -15.15 -30.61 -8.60
C TYR A 423 -16.51 -30.99 -9.23
N LEU A 424 -16.56 -31.12 -10.57
CA LEU A 424 -17.79 -31.47 -11.28
C LEU A 424 -18.27 -32.90 -10.98
N ARG A 425 -17.36 -33.87 -10.85
CA ARG A 425 -17.72 -35.27 -10.50
C ARG A 425 -18.36 -35.41 -9.12
N ARG A 426 -18.08 -34.46 -8.21
CA ARG A 426 -18.69 -34.40 -6.88
C ARG A 426 -19.96 -33.53 -6.86
N ASN A 427 -20.54 -33.26 -8.03
CA ASN A 427 -21.70 -32.38 -8.20
C ASN A 427 -21.49 -30.97 -7.62
N GLY A 428 -20.27 -30.44 -7.72
CA GLY A 428 -19.99 -29.05 -7.34
C GLY A 428 -20.84 -28.06 -8.15
N SER A 429 -21.28 -26.96 -7.50
CA SER A 429 -22.10 -25.92 -8.13
C SER A 429 -21.29 -25.13 -9.17
N ALA A 430 -21.47 -25.45 -10.45
CA ALA A 430 -20.77 -24.81 -11.55
C ALA A 430 -21.74 -24.22 -12.59
N PHE A 431 -21.48 -22.98 -13.00
CA PHE A 431 -22.14 -22.31 -14.10
C PHE A 431 -21.13 -22.06 -15.21
N ILE A 432 -21.09 -22.98 -16.18
CA ILE A 432 -20.13 -22.98 -17.29
C ILE A 432 -20.92 -22.84 -18.59
N ASP A 433 -20.91 -21.64 -19.19
CA ASP A 433 -21.75 -21.30 -20.35
C ASP A 433 -21.09 -20.27 -21.28
N ASN A 434 -21.47 -20.24 -22.56
CA ASN A 434 -20.92 -19.32 -23.57
C ASN A 434 -19.38 -19.30 -23.65
N ASN A 435 -18.76 -20.48 -23.53
CA ASN A 435 -17.32 -20.68 -23.76
C ASN A 435 -17.07 -21.47 -25.04
N ALA A 436 -15.81 -21.71 -25.41
CA ALA A 436 -15.53 -22.58 -26.56
C ALA A 436 -16.01 -24.03 -26.30
N ALA A 437 -16.18 -24.81 -27.38
CA ALA A 437 -16.76 -26.16 -27.31
C ALA A 437 -16.05 -27.11 -26.31
N GLY A 438 -14.73 -26.95 -26.13
CA GLY A 438 -13.94 -27.72 -25.16
C GLY A 438 -14.16 -27.34 -23.68
N CYS A 439 -14.89 -26.27 -23.41
CA CYS A 439 -15.17 -25.76 -22.06
C CYS A 439 -16.68 -25.70 -21.79
N THR A 440 -17.34 -26.84 -21.95
CA THR A 440 -18.71 -27.08 -21.48
C THR A 440 -18.69 -28.16 -20.39
N PRO A 441 -19.68 -28.22 -19.47
CA PRO A 441 -19.72 -29.28 -18.46
C PRO A 441 -19.56 -30.70 -19.04
N ALA A 442 -20.23 -30.96 -20.17
CA ALA A 442 -20.16 -32.24 -20.87
C ALA A 442 -18.76 -32.50 -21.47
N ALA A 443 -18.20 -31.54 -22.21
CA ALA A 443 -16.87 -31.67 -22.83
C ALA A 443 -15.76 -31.83 -21.77
N ILE A 444 -15.88 -31.12 -20.65
CA ILE A 444 -14.96 -31.26 -19.52
C ILE A 444 -15.05 -32.69 -18.98
N LEU A 445 -16.24 -33.16 -18.57
CA LEU A 445 -16.39 -34.50 -17.99
C LEU A 445 -15.95 -35.63 -18.95
N GLN A 446 -16.18 -35.47 -20.25
CA GLN A 446 -15.70 -36.39 -21.29
C GLN A 446 -14.17 -36.39 -21.37
N SER A 447 -13.55 -35.20 -21.41
CA SER A 447 -12.07 -35.06 -21.45
C SER A 447 -11.41 -35.52 -20.15
N CYS A 448 -12.15 -35.47 -19.03
CA CYS A 448 -11.69 -35.94 -17.74
C CYS A 448 -11.73 -37.48 -17.62
N GLN A 449 -12.37 -38.20 -18.55
CA GLN A 449 -12.39 -39.66 -18.49
C GLN A 449 -10.94 -40.17 -18.51
N PRO A 450 -10.54 -41.01 -17.54
CA PRO A 450 -9.29 -41.74 -17.71
C PRO A 450 -9.44 -42.48 -19.04
N LEU A 451 -8.49 -42.29 -19.96
CA LEU A 451 -8.32 -43.22 -21.06
C LEU A 451 -8.37 -44.60 -20.43
N ALA A 452 -9.33 -45.42 -20.84
CA ALA A 452 -9.32 -46.83 -20.49
C ALA A 452 -8.07 -47.41 -21.14
N ILE A 453 -6.93 -47.27 -20.45
CA ILE A 453 -5.86 -48.22 -20.58
C ILE A 453 -6.54 -49.49 -20.11
N GLN A 454 -6.89 -50.37 -21.07
CA GLN A 454 -7.04 -51.78 -20.76
C GLN A 454 -5.87 -52.07 -19.83
N ALA A 455 -6.16 -52.46 -18.58
CA ALA A 455 -5.13 -52.84 -17.64
C ALA A 455 -4.12 -53.67 -18.44
N PRO A 456 -2.81 -53.32 -18.44
CA PRO A 456 -1.84 -54.17 -19.11
C PRO A 456 -2.15 -55.56 -18.60
N GLY A 457 -2.56 -56.45 -19.50
CA GLY A 457 -3.00 -57.79 -19.11
C GLY A 457 -1.93 -58.30 -18.17
N VAL A 458 -2.33 -58.74 -16.98
CA VAL A 458 -1.39 -59.35 -16.05
C VAL A 458 -0.71 -60.46 -16.84
N GLU A 459 0.53 -60.22 -17.28
CA GLU A 459 1.31 -61.29 -17.88
C GLU A 459 1.34 -62.39 -16.83
N PRO A 460 0.98 -63.64 -17.17
CA PRO A 460 1.08 -64.72 -16.22
C PRO A 460 2.52 -64.75 -15.75
N ALA A 461 2.73 -64.70 -14.43
CA ALA A 461 4.05 -64.77 -13.82
C ALA A 461 4.85 -65.88 -14.51
N GLN A 462 5.99 -65.54 -15.11
CA GLN A 462 6.80 -66.49 -15.88
C GLN A 462 7.89 -67.08 -14.98
N ALA A 463 8.38 -68.27 -15.33
CA ALA A 463 9.53 -68.84 -14.65
C ALA A 463 10.80 -68.02 -14.95
N TYR A 464 11.62 -67.78 -13.94
CA TYR A 464 12.81 -66.94 -14.03
C TYR A 464 13.99 -67.53 -13.21
N PRO A 465 15.24 -67.22 -13.54
CA PRO A 465 15.67 -66.52 -14.75
C PRO A 465 15.53 -67.43 -15.99
N ASN A 466 15.25 -66.83 -17.15
CA ASN A 466 15.33 -67.49 -18.45
C ASN A 466 16.05 -66.55 -19.42
N PRO A 467 17.34 -66.78 -19.75
CA PRO A 467 18.10 -68.02 -19.54
C PRO A 467 18.45 -68.32 -18.06
N VAL A 468 18.52 -69.61 -17.72
CA VAL A 468 18.88 -70.13 -16.38
C VAL A 468 20.29 -70.70 -16.36
N MET A 469 21.04 -70.48 -15.27
CA MET A 469 22.34 -71.12 -15.02
C MET A 469 22.20 -72.31 -14.06
N ASP A 470 21.67 -72.10 -12.85
CA ASP A 470 21.64 -73.15 -11.82
C ASP A 470 20.23 -73.49 -11.33
N VAL A 471 19.42 -72.49 -11.01
CA VAL A 471 18.09 -72.70 -10.41
C VAL A 471 17.05 -71.90 -11.18
N LEU A 472 16.02 -72.57 -11.68
CA LEU A 472 14.84 -71.96 -12.28
C LEU A 472 13.73 -71.84 -11.22
N HIS A 473 13.25 -70.63 -10.98
CA HIS A 473 12.14 -70.35 -10.08
C HIS A 473 10.82 -70.38 -10.84
N LEU A 474 9.88 -71.18 -10.37
CA LEU A 474 8.51 -71.23 -10.87
C LEU A 474 7.63 -70.20 -10.14
N PRO A 475 6.56 -69.71 -10.78
CA PRO A 475 5.65 -68.72 -10.19
C PRO A 475 4.96 -69.19 -8.90
N SER A 476 4.81 -70.50 -8.73
CA SER A 476 4.24 -71.13 -7.55
C SER A 476 4.71 -72.58 -7.43
N SER A 477 4.55 -73.19 -6.26
CA SER A 477 4.91 -74.59 -6.04
C SER A 477 3.96 -75.53 -6.80
N THR A 478 4.50 -76.35 -7.69
CA THR A 478 3.74 -77.26 -8.56
C THR A 478 4.54 -78.54 -8.84
N THR A 479 3.90 -79.59 -9.36
CA THR A 479 4.64 -80.70 -9.94
C THR A 479 5.09 -80.32 -11.34
N TYR A 480 6.34 -80.61 -11.67
CA TYR A 480 6.95 -80.21 -12.92
C TYR A 480 7.71 -81.37 -13.58
N THR A 481 7.79 -81.34 -14.90
CA THR A 481 8.60 -82.25 -15.72
C THR A 481 9.44 -81.42 -16.69
N VAL A 482 10.76 -81.64 -16.69
CA VAL A 482 11.71 -81.00 -17.61
C VAL A 482 12.06 -82.01 -18.70
N ARG A 483 11.85 -81.64 -19.97
CA ARG A 483 12.16 -82.45 -21.15
C ARG A 483 13.16 -81.72 -22.04
N ASP A 484 13.98 -82.48 -22.76
CA ASP A 484 14.73 -81.91 -23.89
C ASP A 484 13.83 -81.74 -25.14
N LEU A 485 14.35 -81.11 -26.19
CA LEU A 485 13.61 -80.92 -27.45
C LEU A 485 13.23 -82.22 -28.18
N LEU A 486 13.80 -83.37 -27.78
CA LEU A 486 13.42 -84.69 -28.29
C LEU A 486 12.34 -85.36 -27.42
N GLY A 487 11.80 -84.64 -26.43
CA GLY A 487 10.73 -85.12 -25.54
C GLY A 487 11.19 -86.02 -24.40
N ARG A 488 12.50 -86.27 -24.26
CA ARG A 488 13.05 -87.15 -23.22
C ARG A 488 13.03 -86.43 -21.87
N VAL A 489 12.48 -87.08 -20.86
CA VAL A 489 12.46 -86.55 -19.49
C VAL A 489 13.88 -86.48 -18.95
N LYS A 490 14.27 -85.32 -18.46
CA LYS A 490 15.58 -85.05 -17.87
C LYS A 490 15.50 -84.89 -16.36
N LEU A 491 14.41 -84.27 -15.88
CA LEU A 491 14.18 -84.08 -14.46
C LEU A 491 12.67 -84.00 -14.21
N GLN A 492 12.23 -84.46 -13.05
CA GLN A 492 10.85 -84.32 -12.58
C GLN A 492 10.85 -84.09 -11.07
N GLY A 493 9.89 -83.32 -10.57
CA GLY A 493 9.84 -82.99 -9.16
C GLY A 493 8.60 -82.21 -8.76
N GLN A 494 8.57 -81.75 -7.51
CA GLN A 494 7.54 -80.88 -6.98
C GLN A 494 8.18 -79.75 -6.19
N GLY A 495 7.73 -78.52 -6.43
CA GLY A 495 8.27 -77.35 -5.75
C GLY A 495 8.15 -76.09 -6.60
N ALA A 496 8.67 -74.98 -6.07
CA ALA A 496 8.76 -73.70 -6.79
C ALA A 496 10.17 -73.44 -7.36
N GLN A 497 11.09 -74.41 -7.23
CA GLN A 497 12.47 -74.30 -7.69
C GLN A 497 12.88 -75.59 -8.40
N ILE A 498 13.51 -75.43 -9.57
CA ILE A 498 14.06 -76.52 -10.37
C ILE A 498 15.57 -76.36 -10.43
N LEU A 499 16.31 -77.35 -9.94
CA LEU A 499 17.76 -77.39 -10.06
C LEU A 499 18.13 -77.84 -11.48
N MET A 500 18.67 -76.91 -12.27
CA MET A 500 19.04 -77.07 -13.67
C MET A 500 20.55 -77.22 -13.86
N GLY A 501 21.36 -77.03 -12.81
CA GLY A 501 22.83 -76.99 -12.88
C GLY A 501 23.48 -78.23 -13.51
N ASP A 502 22.90 -79.41 -13.28
CA ASP A 502 23.42 -80.68 -13.81
C ASP A 502 22.99 -80.98 -15.26
N LEU A 503 22.15 -80.12 -15.86
CA LEU A 503 21.72 -80.26 -17.24
C LEU A 503 22.69 -79.54 -18.20
N PRO A 504 23.06 -80.16 -19.34
CA PRO A 504 23.86 -79.49 -20.37
C PRO A 504 23.24 -78.18 -20.86
N THR A 505 24.08 -77.26 -21.35
CA THR A 505 23.63 -76.06 -22.07
C THR A 505 22.69 -76.46 -23.22
N GLY A 506 21.51 -75.84 -23.30
CA GLY A 506 20.49 -76.23 -24.27
C GLY A 506 19.11 -75.67 -23.98
N ILE A 507 18.13 -76.11 -24.78
CA ILE A 507 16.73 -75.69 -24.64
C ILE A 507 15.92 -76.84 -24.05
N TYR A 508 15.17 -76.53 -23.01
CA TYR A 508 14.32 -77.46 -22.28
C TYR A 508 12.87 -76.98 -22.29
N LEU A 509 11.94 -77.94 -22.29
CA LEU A 509 10.51 -77.71 -22.09
C LEU A 509 10.16 -78.11 -20.66
N VAL A 510 9.67 -77.15 -19.88
CA VAL A 510 9.22 -77.36 -18.50
C VAL A 510 7.70 -77.37 -18.48
N GLU A 511 7.11 -78.51 -18.16
CA GLU A 511 5.67 -78.70 -18.07
C GLU A 511 5.23 -78.66 -16.61
N THR A 512 4.21 -77.88 -16.28
CA THR A 512 3.64 -77.80 -14.92
C THR A 512 2.19 -78.30 -14.88
N SER A 513 1.76 -78.81 -13.72
CA SER A 513 0.45 -79.47 -13.56
C SER A 513 -0.72 -78.56 -13.17
N GLN A 514 -0.58 -77.24 -13.29
CA GLN A 514 -1.70 -76.33 -13.00
C GLN A 514 -2.89 -76.57 -13.95
N LYS A 515 -4.10 -76.14 -13.55
CA LYS A 515 -5.40 -76.32 -14.27
C LYS A 515 -5.38 -75.91 -15.77
N VAL A 516 -4.32 -75.25 -16.23
CA VAL A 516 -3.95 -75.07 -17.62
C VAL A 516 -2.52 -75.61 -17.76
N HIS A 517 -2.29 -76.67 -18.54
CA HIS A 517 -0.95 -77.19 -18.80
C HIS A 517 -0.08 -76.09 -19.43
N GLN A 518 0.75 -75.44 -18.62
CA GLN A 518 1.67 -74.42 -19.10
C GLN A 518 3.00 -75.10 -19.44
N GLN A 519 3.33 -75.16 -20.73
CA GLN A 519 4.65 -75.56 -21.23
C GLN A 519 5.52 -74.31 -21.36
N LEU A 520 6.63 -74.28 -20.62
CA LEU A 520 7.58 -73.16 -20.60
C LEU A 520 8.85 -73.57 -21.35
N ARG A 521 9.27 -72.76 -22.33
CA ARG A 521 10.55 -72.96 -23.03
C ARG A 521 11.67 -72.25 -22.27
N ILE A 522 12.60 -73.01 -21.71
CA ILE A 522 13.69 -72.52 -20.86
C ILE A 522 15.03 -72.75 -21.56
N ILE A 523 15.87 -71.71 -21.60
CA ILE A 523 17.23 -71.76 -22.11
C ILE A 523 18.17 -71.99 -20.93
N LYS A 524 18.85 -73.13 -20.87
CA LYS A 524 19.94 -73.38 -19.93
C LYS A 524 21.24 -72.92 -20.57
N GLN A 525 21.94 -71.99 -19.93
CA GLN A 525 23.28 -71.55 -20.33
C GLN A 525 24.35 -72.40 -19.67
#